data_AF-A0ABD6FCG5-F1
#
_entry.id   AF-A0ABD6FCG5-F1
#
_cell.length_a   1.000
_cell.length_b   1.000
_cell.length_c   1.000
_cell.angle_alpha   90.00
_cell.angle_beta   90.00
_cell.angle_gamma   90.00
#
_symmetry.space_group_name_H-M   'P 1'
#
loop_
_entity.id
_entity.type
_entity.pdbx_description
1 polymer ?
#
loop_
_entity_poly.entity_id
_entity_poly.type
_entity_poly.pdbx_seq_one_letter_code
_entity_poly.pdbx_strand_id
1 'polypeptide(L)'
;MDINLPFLYPPLAAVLFSSLAVVSAETAGVVMTVLSFAALVLAAVVLARRLPERTGPWPLVAAGMVALCLQFEPVRHTFGFGQINLLLLALVVVDCLVDLRWLPRGVLVGLAAAIKLTPLVFLVYFLLRRDTRAVVATVSSFVGCMALGFLLAPQASISYWTDVVFDTAERVGNEYAGNQSIYGVLSRAGFDEGGLIVLWLLVAIAVTAIGAVAMRRALRLGSELTAVAICGVVGVMVSPISWSHHWVWVLPALAATLEIMSWRVLLPAVVVAAIFVLAPHWLVPNNDGLEYGWTAGEWLLGNAYLLTAAVVLVIVAVAGFRRRVAESHPRGIMSADADIGG
;
A
#
# COMPACT_ATOMS: atom_id res chain seq x y z
N MET A 1 8.68 28.05 -15.90
CA MET A 1 9.66 27.02 -16.28
C MET A 1 8.86 25.74 -16.29
N ASP A 2 8.40 25.31 -17.47
CA ASP A 2 7.51 24.16 -17.59
C ASP A 2 8.33 22.89 -17.39
N ILE A 3 8.18 22.26 -16.22
CA ILE A 3 8.79 20.98 -15.95
C ILE A 3 7.94 19.93 -16.65
N ASN A 4 8.40 19.48 -17.83
CA ASN A 4 7.70 18.49 -18.64
C ASN A 4 8.06 17.09 -18.11
N LEU A 5 7.39 16.64 -17.05
CA LEU A 5 7.55 15.29 -16.51
C LEU A 5 6.77 14.28 -17.37
N PRO A 6 7.37 13.14 -17.76
CA PRO A 6 6.68 12.14 -18.56
C PRO A 6 5.47 11.56 -17.80
N PHE A 7 4.35 11.37 -18.50
CA PHE A 7 3.16 10.73 -17.92
C PHE A 7 3.35 9.21 -17.88
N LEU A 8 3.44 8.64 -16.67
CA LEU A 8 3.78 7.23 -16.45
C LEU A 8 2.58 6.35 -16.05
N TYR A 9 1.36 6.89 -16.11
CA TYR A 9 0.16 6.19 -15.68
C TYR A 9 -0.56 5.53 -16.86
N PRO A 10 -1.35 4.47 -16.62
CA PRO A 10 -2.22 3.90 -17.64
C PRO A 10 -3.20 4.95 -18.23
N PRO A 11 -3.70 4.72 -19.46
CA PRO A 11 -4.52 5.69 -20.21
C PRO A 11 -5.79 6.15 -19.50
N LEU A 12 -6.43 5.27 -18.71
CA LEU A 12 -7.61 5.67 -17.95
C LEU A 12 -7.29 6.79 -16.95
N ALA A 13 -6.11 6.77 -16.34
CA ALA A 13 -5.69 7.84 -15.45
C ALA A 13 -5.56 9.18 -16.19
N ALA A 14 -5.08 9.18 -17.44
CA ALA A 14 -4.97 10.40 -18.24
C ALA A 14 -6.35 11.01 -18.49
N VAL A 15 -7.33 10.16 -18.84
CA VAL A 15 -8.72 10.56 -19.04
C VAL A 15 -9.35 11.11 -17.76
N LEU A 16 -9.08 10.49 -16.60
CA LEU A 16 -9.60 10.98 -15.33
C LEU A 16 -8.97 12.33 -14.96
N PHE A 17 -7.64 12.46 -15.10
CA PHE A 17 -6.93 13.68 -14.73
C PHE A 17 -7.08 14.82 -15.73
N SER A 18 -7.47 14.55 -16.98
CA SER A 18 -7.75 15.63 -17.94
C SER A 18 -8.89 16.55 -17.46
N SER A 19 -9.80 16.06 -16.62
CA SER A 19 -10.84 16.90 -16.00
C SER A 19 -10.26 17.97 -15.06
N LEU A 20 -9.16 17.68 -14.38
CA LEU A 20 -8.45 18.64 -13.50
C LEU A 20 -7.65 19.67 -14.30
N ALA A 21 -7.32 19.37 -15.56
CA ALA A 21 -6.60 20.30 -16.44
C ALA A 21 -7.47 21.47 -16.92
N VAL A 22 -8.80 21.40 -16.74
CA VAL A 22 -9.74 22.46 -17.14
C VAL A 22 -9.79 23.60 -16.11
N VAL A 23 -9.30 23.38 -14.89
CA VAL A 23 -9.28 24.37 -13.80
C VAL A 23 -7.85 24.88 -13.54
N SER A 24 -7.71 25.93 -12.73
CA SER A 24 -6.38 26.42 -12.33
C SER A 24 -5.62 25.37 -11.49
N ALA A 25 -4.29 25.39 -11.56
CA ALA A 25 -3.44 24.48 -10.78
C ALA A 25 -3.71 24.57 -9.27
N GLU A 26 -4.00 25.77 -8.76
CA GLU A 26 -4.41 25.99 -7.37
C GLU A 26 -5.72 25.27 -7.05
N THR A 27 -6.73 25.40 -7.92
CA THR A 27 -8.02 24.72 -7.75
C THR A 27 -7.85 23.20 -7.80
N ALA A 28 -7.08 22.69 -8.76
CA ALA A 28 -6.76 21.26 -8.84
C ALA A 28 -6.04 20.78 -7.56
N GLY A 29 -5.09 21.55 -7.04
CA GLY A 29 -4.39 21.27 -5.80
C GLY A 29 -5.32 21.22 -4.58
N VAL A 30 -6.26 22.16 -4.45
CA VAL A 30 -7.28 22.16 -3.39
C VAL A 30 -8.18 20.94 -3.51
N VAL A 31 -8.68 20.64 -4.71
CA VAL A 31 -9.52 19.45 -4.96
C VAL A 31 -8.77 18.16 -4.57
N MET A 32 -7.54 17.99 -5.04
CA MET A 32 -6.72 16.82 -4.73
C MET A 32 -6.41 16.71 -3.24
N THR A 33 -6.19 17.83 -2.55
CA THR A 33 -5.97 17.86 -1.10
C THR A 33 -7.21 17.40 -0.36
N VAL A 34 -8.38 17.95 -0.69
CA VAL A 34 -9.67 17.56 -0.05
C VAL A 34 -9.97 16.09 -0.30
N LEU A 35 -9.82 15.62 -1.54
CA LEU A 35 -10.05 14.22 -1.90
C LEU A 35 -9.07 13.28 -1.18
N SER A 36 -7.79 13.63 -1.14
CA SER A 36 -6.76 12.84 -0.44
C SER A 36 -7.01 12.76 1.06
N PHE A 37 -7.42 13.87 1.69
CA PHE A 37 -7.78 13.89 3.10
C PHE A 37 -9.03 13.05 3.39
N ALA A 38 -10.07 13.19 2.58
CA ALA A 38 -11.28 12.37 2.69
C ALA A 38 -10.96 10.87 2.53
N ALA A 39 -10.08 10.52 1.60
CA ALA A 39 -9.63 9.14 1.38
C ALA A 39 -8.83 8.60 2.56
N LEU A 40 -7.92 9.40 3.14
CA LEU A 40 -7.19 9.06 4.36
C LEU A 40 -8.14 8.80 5.53
N VAL A 41 -9.12 9.68 5.75
CA VAL A 41 -10.14 9.52 6.80
C VAL A 41 -10.98 8.27 6.55
N LEU A 42 -11.44 8.05 5.32
CA LEU A 42 -12.23 6.86 4.95
C LEU A 42 -11.46 5.56 5.25
N ALA A 43 -10.20 5.47 4.79
CA ALA A 43 -9.36 4.32 5.04
C ALA A 43 -9.13 4.11 6.55
N ALA A 44 -8.83 5.18 7.30
CA ALA A 44 -8.65 5.11 8.75
C ALA A 44 -9.92 4.65 9.49
N VAL A 45 -11.10 5.12 9.08
CA VAL A 45 -12.39 4.68 9.65
C VAL A 45 -12.65 3.20 9.38
N VAL A 46 -12.43 2.74 8.15
CA VAL A 46 -12.59 1.33 7.79
C VAL A 46 -11.64 0.46 8.61
N LEU A 47 -10.37 0.84 8.70
CA LEU A 47 -9.36 0.13 9.49
C LEU A 47 -9.70 0.12 10.98
N ALA A 48 -10.03 1.27 11.57
CA ALA A 48 -10.35 1.39 12.99
C ALA A 48 -11.57 0.56 13.39
N ARG A 49 -12.60 0.46 12.53
CA ARG A 49 -13.78 -0.39 12.75
C ARG A 49 -13.47 -1.89 12.71
N ARG A 50 -12.34 -2.29 12.12
CA ARG A 50 -11.87 -3.67 12.07
C ARG A 50 -10.97 -4.03 13.26
N LEU A 51 -10.56 -3.03 14.06
CA LEU A 51 -9.73 -3.26 15.23
C LEU A 51 -10.56 -3.83 16.40
N PRO A 52 -9.94 -4.61 17.31
CA PRO A 52 -10.63 -5.12 18.49
C PRO A 52 -11.06 -4.00 19.43
N GLU A 53 -12.18 -4.18 20.15
CA GLU A 53 -12.73 -3.16 21.07
C GLU A 53 -11.73 -2.68 22.14
N ARG A 54 -10.80 -3.55 22.56
CA ARG A 54 -9.73 -3.22 23.52
C ARG A 54 -8.81 -2.09 23.07
N THR A 55 -8.77 -1.77 21.77
CA THR A 55 -7.97 -0.68 21.21
C THR A 55 -8.60 0.69 21.51
N GLY A 56 -9.88 0.72 21.92
CA GLY A 56 -10.63 1.93 22.24
C GLY A 56 -11.75 2.22 21.22
N PRO A 57 -12.52 3.31 21.44
CA PRO A 57 -13.62 3.67 20.56
C PRO A 57 -13.10 4.02 19.16
N TRP A 58 -13.62 3.34 18.14
CA TRP A 58 -13.15 3.46 16.76
C TRP A 58 -13.05 4.90 16.22
N PRO A 59 -13.91 5.89 16.59
CA PRO A 59 -13.74 7.25 16.09
C PRO A 59 -12.46 7.91 16.61
N LEU A 60 -12.11 7.70 17.89
CA LEU A 60 -10.88 8.26 18.47
C LEU A 60 -9.64 7.56 17.90
N VAL A 61 -9.72 6.24 17.71
CA VAL A 61 -8.64 5.47 17.09
C VAL A 61 -8.41 5.93 15.65
N ALA A 62 -9.47 6.10 14.85
CA ALA A 62 -9.37 6.63 13.50
C ALA A 62 -8.77 8.05 13.48
N ALA A 63 -9.24 8.95 14.36
CA ALA A 63 -8.71 10.30 14.48
C ALA A 63 -7.21 10.31 14.83
N GLY A 64 -6.79 9.47 15.80
CA GLY A 64 -5.39 9.30 16.17
C GLY A 64 -4.53 8.74 15.03
N MET A 65 -5.05 7.75 14.29
CA MET A 65 -4.37 7.22 13.11
C MET A 65 -4.18 8.27 12.02
N VAL A 66 -5.21 9.08 11.74
CA VAL A 66 -5.12 10.20 10.78
C VAL A 66 -4.08 11.22 11.26
N ALA A 67 -4.17 11.66 12.51
CA ALA A 67 -3.24 12.65 13.07
C ALA A 67 -1.78 12.19 13.01
N LEU A 68 -1.52 10.93 13.35
CA LEU A 68 -0.17 10.35 13.27
C LEU A 68 0.29 10.18 11.81
N CYS A 69 -0.59 9.69 10.93
CA CYS A 69 -0.24 9.51 9.52
C CYS A 69 0.10 10.83 8.81
N LEU A 70 -0.54 11.94 9.20
CA LEU A 70 -0.18 13.27 8.68
C LEU A 70 1.24 13.70 9.05
N GLN A 71 1.89 13.07 10.03
CA GLN A 71 3.30 13.33 10.36
C GLN A 71 4.26 12.50 9.50
N PHE A 72 3.81 11.35 8.99
CA PHE A 72 4.64 10.48 8.15
C PHE A 72 4.92 11.14 6.80
N GLU A 73 6.19 11.16 6.40
CA GLU A 73 6.65 11.76 5.16
C GLU A 73 5.91 11.23 3.92
N PRO A 74 5.57 9.92 3.78
CA PRO A 74 4.86 9.46 2.59
C PRO A 74 3.51 10.15 2.38
N VAL A 75 2.82 10.43 3.49
CA VAL A 75 1.52 11.09 3.49
C VAL A 75 1.71 12.58 3.25
N ARG A 76 2.66 13.23 3.92
CA ARG A 76 3.00 14.66 3.69
C ARG A 76 3.38 14.92 2.25
N HIS A 77 4.24 14.10 1.65
CA HIS A 77 4.63 14.22 0.25
C HIS A 77 3.50 13.85 -0.71
N THR A 78 2.59 12.94 -0.33
CA THR A 78 1.38 12.70 -1.12
C THR A 78 0.53 13.97 -1.23
N PHE A 79 0.34 14.71 -0.13
CA PHE A 79 -0.34 16.02 -0.17
C PHE A 79 0.46 17.07 -0.92
N GLY A 80 1.76 17.21 -0.62
CA GLY A 80 2.63 18.22 -1.23
C GLY A 80 2.76 18.09 -2.75
N PHE A 81 2.70 16.87 -3.28
CA PHE A 81 2.76 16.60 -4.71
C PHE A 81 1.39 16.41 -5.37
N GLY A 82 0.29 16.50 -4.62
CA GLY A 82 -1.07 16.25 -5.16
C GLY A 82 -1.27 14.81 -5.68
N GLN A 83 -0.59 13.83 -5.07
CA GLN A 83 -0.54 12.45 -5.53
C GLN A 83 -1.81 11.66 -5.18
N ILE A 84 -2.15 10.68 -6.01
CA ILE A 84 -3.39 9.89 -5.91
C ILE A 84 -3.32 8.71 -4.93
N ASN A 85 -2.17 8.49 -4.29
CA ASN A 85 -1.90 7.24 -3.56
C ASN A 85 -2.90 6.99 -2.44
N LEU A 86 -3.38 8.02 -1.75
CA LEU A 86 -4.40 7.89 -0.69
C LEU A 86 -5.78 7.51 -1.24
N LEU A 87 -6.12 7.95 -2.45
CA LEU A 87 -7.36 7.54 -3.13
C LEU A 87 -7.30 6.05 -3.48
N LEU A 88 -6.19 5.61 -4.06
CA LEU A 88 -5.97 4.19 -4.39
C LEU A 88 -5.97 3.32 -3.12
N LEU A 89 -5.32 3.79 -2.04
CA LEU A 89 -5.32 3.13 -0.75
C LEU A 89 -6.77 2.94 -0.23
N ALA A 90 -7.58 3.99 -0.26
CA ALA A 90 -8.96 3.94 0.20
C ALA A 90 -9.80 2.96 -0.63
N LEU A 91 -9.66 2.98 -1.96
CA LEU A 91 -10.34 2.02 -2.84
C LEU A 91 -9.99 0.58 -2.47
N VAL A 92 -8.71 0.27 -2.31
CA VAL A 92 -8.24 -1.09 -1.96
C VAL A 92 -8.70 -1.49 -0.56
N VAL A 93 -8.56 -0.62 0.43
CA VAL A 93 -8.99 -0.88 1.82
C VAL A 93 -10.49 -1.14 1.89
N VAL A 94 -11.30 -0.33 1.20
CA VAL A 94 -12.76 -0.53 1.14
C VAL A 94 -13.08 -1.86 0.47
N ASP A 95 -12.49 -2.16 -0.69
CA ASP A 95 -12.80 -3.39 -1.42
C ASP A 95 -12.46 -4.65 -0.62
N CYS A 96 -11.28 -4.63 0.01
CA CYS A 96 -10.79 -5.80 0.72
C CYS A 96 -11.48 -6.00 2.09
N LEU A 97 -11.92 -4.92 2.74
CA LEU A 97 -12.37 -4.94 4.14
C LEU A 97 -13.79 -4.43 4.36
N VAL A 98 -14.57 -4.07 3.35
CA VAL A 98 -15.98 -3.70 3.47
C VAL A 98 -16.81 -4.61 2.58
N ASP A 99 -17.94 -5.08 3.10
CA ASP A 99 -18.95 -5.74 2.28
C ASP A 99 -19.95 -4.67 1.81
N LEU A 100 -19.78 -4.24 0.56
CA LEU A 100 -20.64 -3.21 -0.04
C LEU A 100 -22.01 -3.77 -0.47
N ARG A 101 -22.22 -5.10 -0.49
CA ARG A 101 -23.43 -5.82 -0.96
C ARG A 101 -23.84 -5.60 -2.43
N TRP A 102 -23.74 -4.38 -2.97
CA TRP A 102 -24.12 -4.02 -4.35
C TRP A 102 -22.95 -4.03 -5.33
N LEU A 103 -21.72 -4.02 -4.84
CA LEU A 103 -20.51 -4.10 -5.64
C LEU A 103 -19.73 -5.37 -5.29
N PRO A 104 -19.44 -6.26 -6.25
CA PRO A 104 -18.59 -7.41 -5.99
C PRO A 104 -17.22 -6.97 -5.50
N ARG A 105 -16.75 -7.60 -4.42
CA ARG A 105 -15.37 -7.47 -3.97
C ARG A 105 -14.41 -7.73 -5.14
N GLY A 106 -13.38 -6.92 -5.26
CA GLY A 106 -12.35 -7.00 -6.28
C GLY A 106 -12.52 -5.93 -7.37
N VAL A 107 -13.72 -5.35 -7.54
CA VAL A 107 -13.96 -4.32 -8.55
C VAL A 107 -13.18 -3.04 -8.27
N LEU A 108 -13.16 -2.56 -7.02
CA LEU A 108 -12.45 -1.31 -6.71
C LEU A 108 -10.91 -1.49 -6.79
N VAL A 109 -10.40 -2.67 -6.46
CA VAL A 109 -9.00 -3.05 -6.69
C VAL A 109 -8.68 -3.06 -8.18
N GLY A 110 -9.57 -3.60 -9.03
CA GLY A 110 -9.42 -3.61 -10.48
C GLY A 110 -9.40 -2.19 -11.08
N LEU A 111 -10.31 -1.33 -10.61
CA LEU A 111 -10.31 0.10 -10.95
C LEU A 111 -9.01 0.79 -10.51
N ALA A 112 -8.59 0.57 -9.26
CA ALA A 112 -7.36 1.16 -8.73
C ALA A 112 -6.12 0.71 -9.54
N ALA A 113 -6.07 -0.57 -9.91
CA ALA A 113 -5.07 -1.16 -10.79
C ALA A 113 -5.05 -0.52 -12.19
N ALA A 114 -6.22 -0.18 -12.74
CA ALA A 114 -6.32 0.48 -14.03
C ALA A 114 -5.91 1.96 -13.97
N ILE A 115 -5.94 2.58 -12.79
CA ILE A 115 -5.41 3.93 -12.57
C ILE A 115 -3.90 3.91 -12.33
N LYS A 116 -3.38 2.90 -11.65
CA LYS A 116 -1.94 2.69 -11.38
C LYS A 116 -1.72 1.19 -11.21
N LEU A 117 -0.77 0.56 -11.91
CA LEU A 117 -0.68 -0.92 -11.94
C LEU A 117 -0.43 -1.61 -10.58
N THR A 118 0.16 -0.91 -9.61
CA THR A 118 0.63 -1.47 -8.32
C THR A 118 -0.42 -2.29 -7.53
N PRO A 119 -1.71 -1.89 -7.44
CA PRO A 119 -2.75 -2.67 -6.77
C PRO A 119 -3.03 -4.06 -7.36
N LEU A 120 -2.53 -4.42 -8.55
CA LEU A 120 -2.65 -5.80 -9.07
C LEU A 120 -2.02 -6.84 -8.14
N VAL A 121 -1.08 -6.45 -7.28
CA VAL A 121 -0.52 -7.33 -6.24
C VAL A 121 -1.61 -7.93 -5.33
N PHE A 122 -2.75 -7.26 -5.17
CA PHE A 122 -3.88 -7.74 -4.36
C PHE A 122 -4.61 -8.96 -4.95
N LEU A 123 -4.32 -9.32 -6.21
CA LEU A 123 -4.71 -10.64 -6.73
C LEU A 123 -4.11 -11.76 -5.88
N VAL A 124 -2.87 -11.60 -5.38
CA VAL A 124 -2.25 -12.55 -4.44
C VAL A 124 -3.10 -12.65 -3.17
N TYR A 125 -3.53 -11.53 -2.60
CA TYR A 125 -4.41 -11.53 -1.42
C TYR A 125 -5.71 -12.31 -1.65
N PHE A 126 -6.41 -12.07 -2.77
CA PHE A 126 -7.65 -12.79 -3.08
C PHE A 126 -7.42 -14.28 -3.36
N LEU A 127 -6.34 -14.64 -4.05
CA LEU A 127 -5.93 -16.03 -4.27
C LEU A 127 -5.64 -16.73 -2.94
N LEU A 128 -4.96 -16.07 -2.00
CA LEU A 128 -4.69 -16.60 -0.66
C LEU A 128 -5.94 -16.77 0.19
N ARG A 129 -6.94 -15.90 -0.01
CA ARG A 129 -8.29 -16.05 0.55
C ARG A 129 -9.12 -17.12 -0.13
N ARG A 130 -8.67 -17.67 -1.25
CA ARG A 130 -9.43 -18.55 -2.15
C ARG A 130 -10.73 -17.92 -2.64
N ASP A 131 -10.74 -16.59 -2.76
CA ASP A 131 -11.88 -15.82 -3.24
C ASP A 131 -11.79 -15.67 -4.77
N THR A 132 -12.13 -16.73 -5.49
CA THR A 132 -12.05 -16.75 -6.96
C THR A 132 -12.97 -15.73 -7.61
N ARG A 133 -14.11 -15.42 -6.97
CA ARG A 133 -15.02 -14.37 -7.42
C ARG A 133 -14.34 -13.02 -7.37
N ALA A 134 -13.64 -12.70 -6.29
CA ALA A 134 -12.88 -11.45 -6.20
C ALA A 134 -11.74 -11.38 -7.22
N VAL A 135 -11.02 -12.48 -7.44
CA VAL A 135 -9.98 -12.55 -8.49
C VAL A 135 -10.57 -12.23 -9.87
N VAL A 136 -11.68 -12.89 -10.24
CA VAL A 136 -12.35 -12.64 -11.53
C VAL A 136 -12.88 -11.22 -11.61
N ALA A 137 -13.49 -10.69 -10.54
CA ALA A 137 -13.99 -9.33 -10.51
C ALA A 137 -12.88 -8.29 -10.67
N THR A 138 -11.72 -8.49 -10.02
CA THR A 138 -10.54 -7.63 -10.19
C THR A 138 -10.02 -7.66 -11.61
N VAL A 139 -9.83 -8.84 -12.21
CA VAL A 139 -9.35 -8.97 -13.59
C VAL A 139 -10.35 -8.34 -14.56
N SER A 140 -11.65 -8.65 -14.43
CA SER A 140 -12.70 -8.11 -15.31
C SER A 140 -12.83 -6.60 -15.19
N SER A 141 -12.77 -6.05 -13.97
CA SER A 141 -12.82 -4.61 -13.75
C SER A 141 -11.59 -3.92 -14.33
N PHE A 142 -10.39 -4.47 -14.08
CA PHE A 142 -9.14 -3.96 -14.65
C PHE A 142 -9.19 -3.95 -16.18
N VAL A 143 -9.51 -5.08 -16.81
CA VAL A 143 -9.59 -5.20 -18.27
C VAL A 143 -10.67 -4.27 -18.84
N GLY A 144 -11.85 -4.20 -18.22
CA GLY A 144 -12.92 -3.30 -18.65
C GLY A 144 -12.51 -1.83 -18.58
N CYS A 145 -11.83 -1.43 -17.50
CA CYS A 145 -11.29 -0.08 -17.33
C CYS A 145 -10.19 0.23 -18.35
N MET A 146 -9.32 -0.73 -18.65
CA MET A 146 -8.29 -0.58 -19.68
C MET A 146 -8.89 -0.49 -21.08
N ALA A 147 -9.92 -1.29 -21.39
CA ALA A 147 -10.64 -1.22 -22.65
C ALA A 147 -11.34 0.15 -22.81
N LEU A 148 -11.96 0.66 -21.75
CA LEU A 148 -12.53 2.00 -21.75
C LEU A 148 -11.44 3.07 -21.97
N GLY A 149 -10.31 2.97 -21.29
CA GLY A 149 -9.16 3.85 -21.51
C GLY A 149 -8.66 3.82 -22.96
N PHE A 150 -8.61 2.63 -23.57
CA PHE A 150 -8.27 2.46 -24.99
C PHE A 150 -9.30 3.12 -25.91
N LEU A 151 -10.60 2.96 -25.66
CA LEU A 151 -11.65 3.58 -26.46
C LEU A 151 -11.62 5.11 -26.38
N LEU A 152 -11.29 5.66 -25.22
CA LEU A 152 -11.25 7.11 -24.99
C LEU A 152 -9.93 7.75 -25.43
N ALA A 153 -8.82 7.02 -25.37
CA ALA A 153 -7.48 7.51 -25.75
C ALA A 153 -6.62 6.40 -26.42
N PRO A 154 -6.91 6.02 -27.68
CA PRO A 154 -6.26 4.89 -28.34
C PRO A 154 -4.75 5.06 -28.51
N GLN A 155 -4.29 6.24 -28.96
CA GLN A 155 -2.88 6.50 -29.24
C GLN A 155 -2.04 6.51 -27.96
N ALA A 156 -2.55 7.16 -26.90
CA ALA A 156 -1.92 7.13 -25.59
C ALA A 156 -1.85 5.71 -25.04
N SER A 157 -2.87 4.88 -25.31
CA SER A 157 -2.89 3.48 -24.91
C SER A 157 -1.85 2.64 -25.64
N ILE A 158 -1.71 2.81 -26.95
CA ILE A 158 -0.69 2.11 -27.72
C ILE A 158 0.69 2.48 -27.18
N SER A 159 1.02 3.77 -27.11
CA SER A 159 2.33 4.23 -26.62
C SER A 159 2.62 3.77 -25.20
N TYR A 160 1.62 3.77 -24.31
CA TYR A 160 1.79 3.28 -22.95
C TYR A 160 2.22 1.81 -22.90
N TRP A 161 1.51 0.95 -23.65
CA TRP A 161 1.71 -0.50 -23.62
C TRP A 161 2.88 -0.99 -24.46
N THR A 162 3.36 -0.20 -25.43
CA THR A 162 4.52 -0.56 -26.27
C THR A 162 5.83 0.00 -25.74
N ASP A 163 5.81 1.20 -25.15
CA ASP A 163 7.04 1.95 -24.85
C ASP A 163 7.12 2.32 -23.35
N VAL A 164 6.16 3.11 -22.87
CA VAL A 164 6.26 3.79 -21.56
C VAL A 164 6.39 2.80 -20.40
N VAL A 165 5.64 1.69 -20.43
CA VAL A 165 5.63 0.69 -19.35
C VAL A 165 6.97 -0.07 -19.23
N PHE A 166 7.74 -0.16 -20.32
CA PHE A 166 9.03 -0.84 -20.34
C PHE A 166 10.20 0.12 -20.10
N ASP A 167 10.03 1.39 -20.43
CA ASP A 167 11.05 2.44 -20.39
C ASP A 167 10.96 3.33 -19.14
N THR A 168 10.11 2.96 -18.17
CA THR A 168 9.87 3.76 -16.96
C THR A 168 11.16 3.92 -16.12
N ALA A 169 12.03 2.91 -16.16
CA ALA A 169 13.28 2.83 -15.42
C ALA A 169 14.33 3.86 -15.88
N GLU A 170 14.54 3.99 -17.19
CA GLU A 170 15.50 4.96 -17.77
C GLU A 170 14.99 6.40 -17.67
N ARG A 171 13.67 6.60 -17.72
CA ARG A 171 13.05 7.94 -17.73
C ARG A 171 13.07 8.67 -16.39
N VAL A 172 13.30 7.96 -15.28
CA VAL A 172 13.06 8.48 -13.93
C VAL A 172 14.30 8.47 -13.04
N GLY A 173 15.33 7.68 -13.37
CA GLY A 173 16.50 7.47 -12.51
C GLY A 173 16.14 6.57 -11.32
N ASN A 174 16.50 5.30 -11.39
CA ASN A 174 16.15 4.33 -10.35
C ASN A 174 16.97 4.50 -9.07
N GLU A 175 18.17 5.03 -9.20
CA GLU A 175 19.11 5.41 -8.15
C GLU A 175 18.61 6.56 -7.27
N TYR A 176 17.65 7.37 -7.75
CA TYR A 176 17.15 8.53 -7.00
C TYR A 176 16.74 8.17 -5.58
N ALA A 177 17.28 8.83 -4.55
CA ALA A 177 17.08 8.47 -3.14
C ALA A 177 15.61 8.28 -2.71
N GLY A 178 14.68 8.99 -3.36
CA GLY A 178 13.25 8.82 -3.12
C GLY A 178 12.71 7.45 -3.51
N ASN A 179 13.34 6.71 -4.43
CA ASN A 179 12.95 5.36 -4.84
C ASN A 179 13.29 4.31 -3.76
N GLN A 180 12.35 4.06 -2.87
CA GLN A 180 12.43 3.10 -1.78
C GLN A 180 11.89 1.71 -2.21
N SER A 181 12.14 1.28 -3.44
CA SER A 181 11.86 -0.08 -3.92
C SER A 181 13.10 -0.98 -3.82
N ILE A 182 12.91 -2.31 -3.89
CA ILE A 182 14.03 -3.26 -3.99
C ILE A 182 14.92 -2.91 -5.18
N TYR A 183 14.33 -2.57 -6.33
CA TYR A 183 15.09 -2.20 -7.52
C TYR A 183 15.96 -0.96 -7.27
N GLY A 184 15.39 0.11 -6.69
CA GLY A 184 16.14 1.33 -6.39
C GLY A 184 17.27 1.12 -5.38
N VAL A 185 17.07 0.25 -4.38
CA VAL A 185 18.13 -0.10 -3.43
C VAL A 185 19.26 -0.87 -4.10
N LEU A 186 18.93 -1.78 -5.02
CA LEU A 186 19.92 -2.54 -5.78
C LEU A 186 20.63 -1.69 -6.83
N SER A 187 19.96 -0.73 -7.47
CA SER A 187 20.58 0.15 -8.48
C SER A 187 21.67 1.05 -7.87
N ARG A 188 21.49 1.50 -6.62
CA ARG A 188 22.52 2.23 -5.86
C ARG A 188 23.73 1.39 -5.46
N ALA A 189 23.67 0.07 -5.61
CA ALA A 189 24.78 -0.82 -5.29
C ALA A 189 25.74 -1.05 -6.47
N GLY A 190 25.48 -0.46 -7.65
CA GLY A 190 26.42 -0.45 -8.79
C GLY A 190 26.49 -1.75 -9.59
N PHE A 191 25.41 -2.55 -9.63
CA PHE A 191 25.31 -3.72 -10.51
C PHE A 191 25.13 -3.30 -11.98
N ASP A 192 25.60 -4.13 -12.93
CA ASP A 192 25.28 -3.97 -14.36
C ASP A 192 23.78 -4.16 -14.61
N GLU A 193 23.24 -3.48 -15.63
CA GLU A 193 21.78 -3.40 -15.87
C GLU A 193 21.13 -4.77 -16.08
N GLY A 194 21.79 -5.67 -16.81
CA GLY A 194 21.28 -7.01 -17.09
C GLY A 194 21.20 -7.88 -15.84
N GLY A 195 22.28 -7.88 -15.04
CA GLY A 195 22.33 -8.57 -13.75
C GLY A 195 21.34 -8.01 -12.73
N LEU A 196 21.14 -6.69 -12.73
CA LEU A 196 20.25 -5.98 -11.81
C LEU A 196 18.79 -6.42 -11.96
N ILE A 197 18.27 -6.53 -13.18
CA ILE A 197 16.88 -6.95 -13.44
C ILE A 197 16.65 -8.38 -12.93
N VAL A 198 17.57 -9.30 -13.24
CA VAL A 198 17.46 -10.70 -12.80
C VAL A 198 17.51 -10.78 -11.27
N LEU A 199 18.45 -10.08 -10.63
CA LEU A 199 18.57 -10.05 -9.19
C LEU A 199 17.31 -9.47 -8.53
N TRP A 200 16.79 -8.36 -9.05
CA TRP A 200 15.54 -7.76 -8.58
C TRP A 200 14.37 -8.74 -8.70
N LEU A 201 14.19 -9.42 -9.84
CA LEU A 201 13.12 -10.41 -10.01
C LEU A 201 13.22 -11.55 -8.99
N LEU A 202 14.42 -12.08 -8.76
CA LEU A 202 14.65 -13.14 -7.77
C LEU A 202 14.33 -12.67 -6.35
N VAL A 203 14.78 -11.48 -5.96
CA VAL A 203 14.50 -10.91 -4.64
C VAL A 203 13.02 -10.56 -4.49
N ALA A 204 12.37 -10.02 -5.54
CA ALA A 204 10.95 -9.74 -5.58
C ALA A 204 10.12 -11.01 -5.38
N ILE A 205 10.44 -12.10 -6.09
CA ILE A 205 9.79 -13.41 -5.90
C ILE A 205 9.96 -13.90 -4.46
N ALA A 206 11.16 -13.81 -3.90
CA ALA A 206 11.42 -14.21 -2.52
C ALA A 206 10.60 -13.39 -1.51
N VAL A 207 10.58 -12.06 -1.66
CA VAL A 207 9.81 -11.14 -0.80
C VAL A 207 8.31 -11.38 -0.94
N THR A 208 7.80 -11.58 -2.15
CA THR A 208 6.40 -11.96 -2.39
C THR A 208 6.07 -13.31 -1.74
N ALA A 209 6.95 -14.30 -1.81
CA ALA A 209 6.75 -15.60 -1.16
C ALA A 209 6.71 -15.48 0.37
N ILE A 210 7.64 -14.73 0.97
CA ILE A 210 7.66 -14.44 2.42
C ILE A 210 6.37 -13.70 2.82
N GLY A 211 5.99 -12.69 2.04
CA GLY A 211 4.75 -11.95 2.21
C GLY A 211 3.51 -12.85 2.11
N ALA A 212 3.47 -13.79 1.18
CA ALA A 212 2.40 -14.75 1.06
C ALA A 212 2.30 -15.69 2.28
N VAL A 213 3.44 -16.12 2.85
CA VAL A 213 3.46 -16.88 4.11
C VAL A 213 2.90 -16.03 5.26
N ALA A 214 3.35 -14.79 5.40
CA ALA A 214 2.87 -13.86 6.43
C ALA A 214 1.36 -13.57 6.29
N MET A 215 0.88 -13.29 5.07
CA MET A 215 -0.55 -13.11 4.77
C MET A 215 -1.37 -14.36 5.08
N ARG A 216 -0.91 -15.55 4.66
CA ARG A 216 -1.60 -16.82 4.98
C ARG A 216 -1.75 -17.01 6.49
N ARG A 217 -0.73 -16.67 7.28
CA ARG A 217 -0.78 -16.75 8.74
C ARG A 217 -1.80 -15.75 9.32
N ALA A 218 -1.79 -14.50 8.87
CA ALA A 218 -2.76 -13.49 9.28
C ALA A 218 -4.21 -13.92 8.97
N LEU A 219 -4.45 -14.41 7.74
CA LEU A 219 -5.75 -14.89 7.30
C LEU A 219 -6.24 -16.10 8.11
N ARG A 220 -5.36 -17.06 8.45
CA ARG A 220 -5.71 -18.21 9.30
C ARG A 220 -6.13 -17.79 10.71
N LEU A 221 -5.71 -16.62 11.17
CA LEU A 221 -6.08 -16.05 12.47
C LEU A 221 -7.26 -15.08 12.37
N GLY A 222 -7.89 -14.99 11.20
CA GLY A 222 -9.04 -14.12 10.93
C GLY A 222 -8.67 -12.64 10.83
N SER A 223 -7.41 -12.30 10.61
CA SER A 223 -6.94 -10.92 10.46
C SER A 223 -6.79 -10.56 8.98
N GLU A 224 -7.90 -10.11 8.38
CA GLU A 224 -7.91 -9.61 6.99
C GLU A 224 -7.16 -8.29 6.87
N LEU A 225 -7.29 -7.41 7.87
CA LEU A 225 -6.63 -6.11 7.93
C LEU A 225 -5.12 -6.24 7.85
N THR A 226 -4.53 -7.12 8.68
CA THR A 226 -3.08 -7.34 8.66
C THR A 226 -2.63 -7.95 7.34
N ALA A 227 -3.41 -8.87 6.75
CA ALA A 227 -3.10 -9.42 5.43
C ALA A 227 -3.11 -8.34 4.32
N VAL A 228 -4.07 -7.41 4.35
CA VAL A 228 -4.12 -6.24 3.44
C VAL A 228 -2.90 -5.34 3.63
N ALA A 229 -2.52 -5.05 4.88
CA ALA A 229 -1.34 -4.24 5.19
C ALA A 229 -0.05 -4.87 4.63
N ILE A 230 0.14 -6.18 4.85
CA ILE A 230 1.29 -6.93 4.31
C ILE A 230 1.30 -6.89 2.78
N CYS A 231 0.14 -7.12 2.13
CA CYS A 231 0.04 -7.12 0.68
C CYS A 231 0.45 -5.77 0.08
N GLY A 232 0.00 -4.67 0.68
CA GLY A 232 0.33 -3.32 0.26
C GLY A 232 1.81 -2.99 0.42
N VAL A 233 2.40 -3.32 1.57
CA VAL A 233 3.84 -3.15 1.83
C VAL A 233 4.66 -3.97 0.84
N VAL A 234 4.33 -5.25 0.63
CA VAL A 234 4.99 -6.10 -0.37
C VAL A 234 4.87 -5.47 -1.76
N GLY A 235 3.71 -4.95 -2.14
CA GLY A 235 3.47 -4.29 -3.43
C GLY A 235 4.43 -3.14 -3.70
N VAL A 236 4.65 -2.25 -2.72
CA VAL A 236 5.60 -1.15 -2.89
C VAL A 236 7.06 -1.62 -2.83
N MET A 237 7.38 -2.68 -2.09
CA MET A 237 8.73 -3.23 -2.06
C MET A 237 9.13 -3.82 -3.42
N VAL A 238 8.25 -4.59 -4.05
CA VAL A 238 8.57 -5.36 -5.27
C VAL A 238 8.30 -4.61 -6.56
N SER A 239 7.57 -3.49 -6.52
CA SER A 239 7.43 -2.60 -7.69
C SER A 239 8.81 -2.14 -8.18
N PRO A 240 9.04 -2.04 -9.50
CA PRO A 240 10.33 -1.55 -10.03
C PRO A 240 10.60 -0.09 -9.60
N ILE A 241 9.54 0.70 -9.39
CA ILE A 241 9.64 2.06 -8.88
C ILE A 241 8.63 2.25 -7.75
N SER A 242 9.14 2.60 -6.57
CA SER A 242 8.34 3.02 -5.43
C SER A 242 8.96 4.20 -4.74
N TRP A 243 8.56 5.39 -5.16
CA TRP A 243 8.95 6.61 -4.46
C TRP A 243 8.43 6.62 -3.02
N SER A 244 9.07 7.40 -2.15
CA SER A 244 8.75 7.48 -0.71
C SER A 244 7.26 7.72 -0.45
N HIS A 245 6.62 8.57 -1.23
CA HIS A 245 5.19 8.87 -1.14
C HIS A 245 4.25 7.76 -1.63
N HIS A 246 4.75 6.67 -2.23
CA HIS A 246 3.97 5.46 -2.48
C HIS A 246 3.74 4.65 -1.20
N TRP A 247 4.54 4.86 -0.15
CA TRP A 247 4.49 4.15 1.12
C TRP A 247 3.33 4.57 2.05
N VAL A 248 2.22 5.08 1.52
CA VAL A 248 0.99 5.39 2.28
C VAL A 248 0.40 4.16 3.00
N TRP A 249 0.87 2.97 2.67
CA TRP A 249 0.64 1.71 3.37
C TRP A 249 1.09 1.69 4.84
N VAL A 250 1.83 2.71 5.29
CA VAL A 250 2.08 2.98 6.71
C VAL A 250 0.80 3.06 7.54
N LEU A 251 -0.33 3.51 6.95
CA LEU A 251 -1.61 3.59 7.63
C LEU A 251 -2.18 2.18 7.97
N PRO A 252 -2.38 1.26 7.00
CA PRO A 252 -2.71 -0.14 7.31
C PRO A 252 -1.69 -0.84 8.22
N ALA A 253 -0.38 -0.56 8.06
CA ALA A 253 0.65 -1.16 8.91
C ALA A 253 0.55 -0.69 10.38
N LEU A 254 0.21 0.58 10.60
CA LEU A 254 -0.11 1.12 11.91
C LEU A 254 -1.35 0.42 12.49
N ALA A 255 -2.41 0.24 11.69
CA ALA A 255 -3.59 -0.49 12.12
C ALA A 255 -3.28 -1.95 12.49
N ALA A 256 -2.47 -2.66 11.69
CA ALA A 256 -2.03 -4.02 11.97
C ALA A 256 -1.24 -4.11 13.29
N THR A 257 -0.43 -3.10 13.59
CA THR A 257 0.28 -2.98 14.88
C THR A 257 -0.70 -2.85 16.05
N LEU A 258 -1.72 -1.99 15.90
CA LEU A 258 -2.77 -1.79 16.89
C LEU A 258 -3.68 -3.02 17.07
N GLU A 259 -3.86 -3.83 16.03
CA GLU A 259 -4.62 -5.08 16.11
C GLU A 259 -3.96 -6.08 17.06
N ILE A 260 -2.62 -6.12 17.08
CA ILE A 260 -1.81 -6.99 17.95
C ILE A 260 -1.65 -6.37 19.35
N MET A 261 -1.37 -5.06 19.44
CA MET A 261 -1.22 -4.27 20.67
C MET A 261 -0.52 -5.04 21.80
N SER A 262 0.79 -5.24 21.64
CA SER A 262 1.68 -5.84 22.64
C SER A 262 2.97 -5.03 22.75
N TRP A 263 3.56 -4.90 23.94
CA TRP A 263 4.79 -4.11 24.15
C TRP A 263 5.95 -4.55 23.24
N ARG A 264 6.00 -5.86 22.90
CA ARG A 264 7.00 -6.45 21.99
C ARG A 264 6.93 -5.90 20.57
N VAL A 265 5.77 -5.37 20.17
CA VAL A 265 5.55 -4.78 18.84
C VAL A 265 5.52 -3.25 18.92
N LEU A 266 5.04 -2.67 20.03
CA LEU A 266 4.94 -1.22 20.19
C LEU A 266 6.31 -0.52 20.16
N LEU A 267 7.33 -1.06 20.84
CA LEU A 267 8.67 -0.44 20.83
C LEU A 267 9.30 -0.45 19.42
N PRO A 268 9.35 -1.59 18.69
CA PRO A 268 9.76 -1.57 17.28
C PRO A 268 8.90 -0.66 16.41
N ALA A 269 7.59 -0.59 16.64
CA ALA A 269 6.71 0.28 15.88
C ALA A 269 7.00 1.77 16.08
N VAL A 270 7.43 2.20 17.27
CA VAL A 270 7.90 3.58 17.50
C VAL A 270 9.16 3.88 16.68
N VAL A 271 10.09 2.93 16.60
CA VAL A 271 11.30 3.08 15.76
C VAL A 271 10.93 3.17 14.28
N VAL A 272 10.05 2.29 13.80
CA VAL A 272 9.53 2.33 12.43
C VAL A 272 8.85 3.68 12.16
N ALA A 273 7.96 4.11 13.05
CA ALA A 273 7.27 5.39 12.94
C ALA A 273 8.26 6.57 12.88
N ALA A 274 9.30 6.57 13.73
CA ALA A 274 10.33 7.60 13.71
C ALA A 274 11.06 7.65 12.36
N ILE A 275 11.38 6.50 11.77
CA ILE A 275 11.98 6.43 10.43
C ILE A 275 11.06 7.07 9.38
N PHE A 276 9.76 6.77 9.40
CA PHE A 276 8.78 7.35 8.46
C PHE A 276 8.46 8.82 8.72
N VAL A 277 8.68 9.34 9.93
CA VAL A 277 8.59 10.78 10.22
C VAL A 277 9.84 11.51 9.72
N LEU A 278 11.02 10.99 10.04
CA LEU A 278 12.31 11.62 9.76
C LEU A 278 12.71 11.52 8.29
N ALA A 279 12.32 10.44 7.60
CA ALA A 279 12.68 10.15 6.22
C ALA A 279 14.20 10.27 5.95
N PRO A 280 15.04 9.37 6.52
CA PRO A 280 16.49 9.53 6.52
C PRO A 280 17.14 9.57 5.13
N HIS A 281 16.44 9.11 4.09
CA HIS A 281 16.89 9.19 2.71
C HIS A 281 17.00 10.62 2.17
N TRP A 282 16.34 11.59 2.80
CA TRP A 282 16.52 13.02 2.52
C TRP A 282 17.67 13.66 3.31
N LEU A 283 18.27 12.94 4.26
CA LEU A 283 19.37 13.43 5.11
C LEU A 283 20.76 13.06 4.58
N VAL A 284 20.82 12.21 3.55
CA VAL A 284 22.05 11.78 2.87
C VAL A 284 22.16 12.48 1.50
N PRO A 285 23.35 12.57 0.89
CA PRO A 285 23.51 13.17 -0.45
C PRO A 285 22.54 12.55 -1.45
N ASN A 286 21.81 13.35 -2.23
CA ASN A 286 20.80 12.87 -3.16
C ASN A 286 20.68 13.78 -4.38
N ASN A 287 20.10 13.25 -5.47
CA ASN A 287 20.06 13.83 -6.81
C ASN A 287 21.42 13.81 -7.54
N ASP A 288 21.37 14.03 -8.85
CA ASP A 288 22.54 14.18 -9.74
C ASP A 288 23.54 13.00 -9.66
N GLY A 289 23.05 11.80 -9.31
CA GLY A 289 23.86 10.57 -9.20
C GLY A 289 24.74 10.51 -7.94
N LEU A 290 24.56 11.43 -6.97
CA LEU A 290 25.30 11.40 -5.70
C LEU A 290 25.05 10.10 -4.92
N GLU A 291 23.94 9.42 -5.17
CA GLU A 291 23.58 8.14 -4.56
C GLU A 291 24.58 7.01 -4.88
N TYR A 292 25.30 7.08 -6.01
CA TYR A 292 26.34 6.12 -6.36
C TYR A 292 27.59 6.26 -5.48
N GLY A 293 27.80 7.42 -4.86
CA GLY A 293 28.95 7.72 -4.02
C GLY A 293 28.75 7.42 -2.53
N TRP A 294 27.61 6.86 -2.14
CA TRP A 294 27.27 6.64 -0.73
C TRP A 294 28.26 5.73 0.00
N THR A 295 28.66 6.16 1.19
CA THR A 295 29.28 5.29 2.19
C THR A 295 28.29 4.22 2.67
N ALA A 296 28.78 3.17 3.33
CA ALA A 296 27.90 2.13 3.89
C ALA A 296 26.86 2.70 4.89
N GLY A 297 27.21 3.76 5.64
CA GLY A 297 26.28 4.41 6.56
C GLY A 297 25.18 5.18 5.83
N GLU A 298 25.56 5.94 4.80
CA GLU A 298 24.59 6.67 3.96
C GLU A 298 23.70 5.70 3.19
N TRP A 299 24.21 4.56 2.74
CA TRP A 299 23.41 3.53 2.11
C TRP A 299 22.37 2.94 3.07
N LEU A 300 22.72 2.71 4.34
CA LEU A 300 21.73 2.23 5.34
C LEU A 300 20.65 3.28 5.63
N LEU A 301 21.02 4.55 5.79
CA LEU A 301 20.08 5.64 6.04
C LEU A 301 19.20 5.93 4.80
N GLY A 302 19.83 5.97 3.62
CA GLY A 302 19.24 6.15 2.31
C GLY A 302 18.20 5.10 1.94
N ASN A 303 18.30 3.90 2.51
CA ASN A 303 17.41 2.78 2.22
C ASN A 303 16.54 2.36 3.43
N ALA A 304 16.46 3.22 4.45
CA ALA A 304 15.87 2.86 5.75
C ALA A 304 14.40 2.41 5.67
N TYR A 305 13.58 2.93 4.74
CA TYR A 305 12.18 2.48 4.59
C TYR A 305 12.13 1.02 4.19
N LEU A 306 12.83 0.67 3.10
CA LEU A 306 12.82 -0.68 2.57
C LEU A 306 13.42 -1.67 3.56
N LEU A 307 14.58 -1.35 4.12
CA LEU A 307 15.29 -2.23 5.05
C LEU A 307 14.44 -2.54 6.28
N THR A 308 13.82 -1.51 6.85
CA THR A 308 12.93 -1.67 8.01
C THR A 308 11.70 -2.49 7.66
N ALA A 309 11.07 -2.24 6.52
CA ALA A 309 9.92 -3.01 6.05
C ALA A 309 10.27 -4.49 5.82
N ALA A 310 11.44 -4.77 5.25
CA ALA A 310 11.93 -6.13 5.03
C ALA A 310 12.14 -6.87 6.36
N VAL A 311 12.79 -6.23 7.35
CA VAL A 311 12.98 -6.81 8.68
C VAL A 311 11.64 -7.10 9.35
N VAL A 312 10.70 -6.14 9.35
CA VAL A 312 9.36 -6.35 9.92
C VAL A 312 8.64 -7.49 9.21
N LEU A 313 8.69 -7.55 7.87
CA LEU A 313 8.06 -8.61 7.09
C LEU A 313 8.60 -9.99 7.46
N VAL A 314 9.93 -10.14 7.59
CA VAL A 314 10.56 -11.40 8.00
C VAL A 314 10.17 -11.76 9.43
N ILE A 315 10.20 -10.81 10.37
CA ILE A 315 9.78 -11.06 11.77
C ILE A 315 8.34 -11.56 11.81
N VAL A 316 7.43 -10.88 11.10
CA VAL A 316 6.03 -11.29 11.02
C VAL A 316 5.87 -12.68 10.37
N ALA A 317 6.62 -12.95 9.31
CA ALA A 317 6.60 -14.23 8.62
C ALA A 317 7.19 -15.38 9.45
N VAL A 318 8.15 -15.13 10.34
CA VAL A 318 8.83 -16.16 11.15
C VAL A 318 8.17 -16.32 12.52
N ALA A 319 8.09 -15.25 13.31
CA ALA A 319 7.64 -15.28 14.69
C ALA A 319 6.14 -15.64 14.83
N GLY A 320 5.36 -15.39 13.78
CA GLY A 320 3.92 -15.67 13.75
C GLY A 320 3.13 -14.73 14.66
N PHE A 321 1.82 -14.65 14.41
CA PHE A 321 0.92 -13.87 15.25
C PHE A 321 0.35 -14.78 16.34
N ARG A 322 0.52 -14.42 17.61
CA ARG A 322 -0.21 -15.06 18.71
C ARG A 322 -1.47 -14.24 18.98
N ARG A 323 -2.57 -14.56 18.31
CA ARG A 323 -3.88 -14.05 18.73
C ARG A 323 -4.27 -14.83 19.99
N ARG A 324 -4.32 -14.17 21.15
CA ARG A 324 -5.04 -14.76 22.30
C ARG A 324 -6.50 -14.81 21.88
N VAL A 325 -6.99 -16.00 21.54
CA VAL A 325 -8.42 -16.22 21.38
C VAL A 325 -9.00 -15.98 22.77
N ALA A 326 -9.68 -14.84 22.95
CA ALA A 326 -10.59 -14.71 24.07
C ALA A 326 -11.77 -15.61 23.75
N GLU A 327 -11.80 -16.78 24.38
CA GLU A 327 -12.95 -17.68 24.35
C GLU A 327 -14.12 -16.96 25.00
N SER A 328 -14.96 -16.29 24.20
CA SER A 328 -16.30 -15.93 24.63
C SER A 328 -17.14 -17.21 24.64
N HIS A 329 -17.09 -17.95 25.75
CA HIS A 329 -18.08 -18.98 26.05
C HIS A 329 -19.47 -18.31 26.07
N PRO A 330 -20.43 -18.74 25.23
CA PRO A 330 -21.82 -18.39 25.46
C PRO A 330 -22.22 -19.10 26.77
N ARG A 331 -22.50 -18.35 27.82
CA ARG A 331 -23.23 -18.92 28.97
C ARG A 331 -24.56 -19.40 28.41
N GLY A 332 -24.72 -20.72 28.39
CA GLY A 332 -26.00 -21.35 28.11
C GLY A 332 -27.05 -20.73 29.01
N ILE A 333 -28.10 -20.20 28.40
CA ILE A 333 -29.33 -19.83 29.08
C ILE A 333 -29.85 -21.13 29.67
N MET A 334 -29.68 -21.28 30.98
CA MET A 334 -30.31 -22.35 31.75
C MET A 334 -31.81 -22.05 31.69
N SER A 335 -32.55 -22.85 30.91
CA SER A 335 -34.00 -22.86 30.90
C SER A 335 -34.50 -23.30 32.27
N ALA A 336 -34.83 -22.34 33.13
CA ALA A 336 -35.75 -22.56 34.21
C ALA A 336 -37.11 -22.10 33.72
N ASP A 337 -37.94 -23.04 33.27
CA ASP A 337 -39.39 -22.92 33.42
C ASP A 337 -40.09 -24.27 33.23
N ALA A 338 -40.97 -24.54 34.19
CA ALA A 338 -42.18 -25.35 34.15
C ALA A 338 -42.07 -26.87 33.94
N ASP A 339 -41.97 -27.61 35.04
CA ASP A 339 -42.77 -28.84 35.18
C ASP A 339 -43.11 -29.11 36.66
N ILE A 340 -44.28 -28.64 37.11
CA ILE A 340 -45.00 -29.17 38.27
C ILE A 340 -46.48 -29.26 37.88
N GLY A 341 -46.80 -30.30 37.14
CA GLY A 341 -48.16 -30.78 36.92
C GLY A 341 -48.16 -32.31 37.07
N GLY A 342 -48.51 -32.78 38.26
CA GLY A 342 -48.61 -34.21 38.61
C GLY A 342 -48.93 -34.39 40.08
#